data_AF-A0A523QDH1-F1
#
_entry.id   AF-A0A523QDH1-F1
#
_cell.length_a   1.000
_cell.length_b   1.000
_cell.length_c   1.000
_cell.angle_alpha   90.00
_cell.angle_beta   90.00
_cell.angle_gamma   90.00
#
_symmetry.space_group_name_H-M   'P 1'
#
loop_
_entity.id
_entity.type
_entity.pdbx_description
1 polymer ?
#
loop_
_entity_poly.entity_id
_entity_poly.type
_entity_poly.pdbx_seq_one_letter_code
_entity_poly.pdbx_strand_id
1 'polypeptide(L)'
;CTLHPTFFDPRPHADGRARKYAVGAARKLAGIYPKLELRIFPYGKIFRTITEGIAQGLENLLCKRAMIRTAEVIAGQVGGAAIVGDEDLEKIAEGGVESLGVIDDACELPVLRPLAGMVKEDIEKIANRIGIFDPSAHTANMCPPPSHPTALKLEELREIEEGLNIDALIESALPRIKIIKLRRSAWT
;
A
#
# COMPACT_ATOMS: atom_id res chain seq x y z
N CYS A 1 7.93 7.73 16.51
CA CYS A 1 6.52 7.36 16.25
C CYS A 1 6.37 5.85 16.39
N THR A 2 5.16 5.36 16.66
CA THR A 2 4.84 3.93 16.55
C THR A 2 4.46 3.63 15.11
N LEU A 3 4.95 2.53 14.53
CA LEU A 3 4.69 2.14 13.15
C LEU A 3 3.87 0.84 13.12
N HIS A 4 2.80 0.84 12.33
CA HIS A 4 1.94 -0.31 12.11
C HIS A 4 1.99 -0.71 10.62
N PRO A 5 3.06 -1.37 10.16
CA PRO A 5 3.22 -1.68 8.74
C PRO A 5 2.19 -2.72 8.30
N THR A 6 1.57 -2.46 7.15
CA THR A 6 0.60 -3.35 6.51
C THR A 6 1.08 -3.70 5.12
N PHE A 7 1.27 -5.00 4.86
CA PHE A 7 1.50 -5.53 3.53
C PHE A 7 0.19 -6.08 2.97
N PHE A 8 -0.23 -5.55 1.83
CA PHE A 8 -1.35 -6.03 1.06
C PHE A 8 -0.86 -7.25 0.26
N ASP A 9 -1.48 -8.41 0.46
CA ASP A 9 -1.05 -9.67 -0.16
C ASP A 9 -1.98 -10.02 -1.32
N PRO A 10 -1.55 -9.91 -2.59
CA PRO A 10 -2.42 -10.02 -3.75
C PRO A 10 -2.64 -11.49 -4.14
N ARG A 11 -2.07 -12.44 -3.40
CA ARG A 11 -2.17 -13.87 -3.72
C ARG A 11 -3.64 -14.32 -3.78
N PRO A 12 -3.99 -15.18 -4.75
CA PRO A 12 -3.10 -15.95 -5.63
C PRO A 12 -2.62 -15.24 -6.92
N HIS A 13 -2.88 -13.94 -7.10
CA HIS A 13 -2.62 -13.21 -8.35
C HIS A 13 -1.17 -12.75 -8.56
N ALA A 14 -0.30 -12.93 -7.56
CA ALA A 14 1.13 -12.74 -7.69
C ALA A 14 1.90 -13.88 -7.03
N ASP A 15 3.19 -14.00 -7.31
CA ASP A 15 4.04 -14.96 -6.62
C ASP A 15 4.37 -14.53 -5.17
N GLY A 16 5.01 -15.43 -4.42
CA GLY A 16 5.35 -15.20 -3.01
C GLY A 16 6.51 -14.22 -2.77
N ARG A 17 7.16 -13.68 -3.81
CA ARG A 17 8.36 -12.82 -3.66
C ARG A 17 8.04 -11.52 -2.97
N ALA A 18 6.93 -10.87 -3.34
CA ALA A 18 6.44 -9.63 -2.71
C ALA A 18 6.32 -9.77 -1.19
N ARG A 19 5.67 -10.85 -0.74
CA ARG A 19 5.50 -11.16 0.68
C ARG A 19 6.85 -11.44 1.35
N LYS A 20 7.75 -12.19 0.69
CA LYS A 20 9.09 -12.48 1.23
C LYS A 20 9.90 -11.21 1.42
N TYR A 21 9.85 -10.30 0.45
CA TYR A 21 10.48 -8.99 0.52
C TYR A 21 9.90 -8.15 1.67
N ALA A 22 8.57 -8.02 1.76
CA ALA A 22 7.91 -7.26 2.82
C ALA A 22 8.28 -7.77 4.23
N VAL A 23 8.32 -9.09 4.42
CA VAL A 23 8.77 -9.70 5.69
C VAL A 23 10.25 -9.43 5.95
N GLY A 24 11.09 -9.47 4.91
CA GLY A 24 12.51 -9.13 5.00
C GLY A 24 12.76 -7.68 5.40
N ALA A 25 12.09 -6.74 4.74
CA ALA A 25 12.15 -5.31 5.06
C ALA A 25 11.65 -5.05 6.50
N ALA A 26 10.52 -5.63 6.90
CA ALA A 26 10.00 -5.49 8.25
C ALA A 26 10.96 -6.05 9.31
N ARG A 27 11.67 -7.15 9.05
CA ARG A 27 12.70 -7.67 9.96
C ARG A 27 13.85 -6.68 10.18
N LYS A 28 14.31 -6.03 9.12
CA LYS A 28 15.34 -5.00 9.22
C LYS A 28 14.83 -3.78 9.99
N LEU A 29 13.59 -3.35 9.73
CA LEU A 29 12.93 -2.29 10.49
C LEU A 29 12.75 -2.62 11.97
N ALA A 30 12.60 -3.89 12.36
CA ALA A 30 12.50 -4.30 13.76
C ALA A 30 13.78 -4.03 14.58
N GLY A 31 14.93 -3.79 13.92
CA GLY A 31 16.15 -3.28 14.57
C GLY A 31 16.00 -1.84 15.07
N ILE A 32 15.18 -1.04 14.37
CA ILE A 32 14.88 0.37 14.68
C ILE A 32 13.63 0.46 15.58
N TYR A 33 12.62 -0.38 15.33
CA TYR A 33 11.34 -0.41 16.03
C TYR A 33 11.20 -1.70 16.86
N PRO A 34 11.43 -1.65 18.19
CA PRO A 34 11.60 -2.84 19.03
C PRO A 34 10.35 -3.72 19.20
N LYS A 35 9.16 -3.22 18.86
CA LYS A 35 7.87 -3.92 18.94
C LYS A 35 7.10 -3.83 17.61
N LEU A 36 7.77 -4.12 16.50
CA LEU A 36 7.16 -4.04 15.19
C LEU A 36 6.24 -5.24 14.91
N GLU A 37 5.01 -4.96 14.51
CA GLU A 37 4.05 -5.97 14.09
C GLU A 37 3.66 -5.75 12.63
N LEU A 38 4.11 -6.66 11.75
CA LEU A 38 3.72 -6.63 10.35
C LEU A 38 2.35 -7.28 10.16
N ARG A 39 1.38 -6.51 9.66
CA ARG A 39 0.06 -6.99 9.26
C ARG A 39 0.12 -7.44 7.81
N ILE A 40 -0.36 -8.65 7.55
CA ILE A 40 -0.55 -9.20 6.20
C ILE A 40 -2.04 -9.18 5.93
N PHE A 41 -2.49 -8.22 5.11
CA PHE A 41 -3.88 -8.07 4.72
C PHE A 41 -4.15 -8.90 3.45
N PRO A 42 -5.17 -9.78 3.43
CA PRO A 42 -5.46 -10.63 2.27
C PRO A 42 -6.17 -9.83 1.17
N TYR A 43 -5.38 -9.19 0.31
CA TYR A 43 -5.84 -8.25 -0.71
C TYR A 43 -6.31 -8.92 -2.01
N GLY A 44 -5.95 -10.19 -2.25
CA GLY A 44 -6.18 -10.87 -3.54
C GLY A 44 -7.60 -10.81 -4.08
N LYS A 45 -8.65 -10.93 -3.24
CA LYS A 45 -10.04 -10.83 -3.73
C LYS A 45 -10.38 -9.41 -4.21
N ILE A 46 -9.95 -8.39 -3.47
CA ILE A 46 -10.17 -6.98 -3.83
C ILE A 46 -9.39 -6.66 -5.11
N PHE A 47 -8.12 -7.06 -5.17
CA PHE A 47 -7.29 -6.93 -6.37
C PHE A 47 -7.98 -7.52 -7.59
N ARG A 48 -8.41 -8.79 -7.50
CA ARG A 48 -9.12 -9.48 -8.58
C ARG A 48 -10.39 -8.76 -9.00
N THR A 49 -11.22 -8.34 -8.05
CA THR A 49 -12.46 -7.62 -8.32
C THR A 49 -12.20 -6.32 -9.08
N ILE A 50 -11.14 -5.59 -8.73
CA ILE A 50 -10.75 -4.37 -9.42
C ILE A 50 -10.23 -4.68 -10.83
N THR A 51 -9.30 -5.64 -10.96
CA THR A 51 -8.63 -5.92 -12.25
C THR A 51 -9.47 -6.69 -13.26
N GLU A 52 -10.41 -7.52 -12.80
CA GLU A 52 -11.37 -8.23 -13.67
C GLU A 52 -12.70 -7.47 -13.81
N GLY A 53 -12.87 -6.37 -13.08
CA GLY A 53 -14.04 -5.50 -13.15
C GLY A 53 -14.09 -4.67 -14.44
N ILE A 54 -15.17 -3.92 -14.62
CA ILE A 54 -15.42 -3.08 -15.81
C ILE A 54 -14.52 -1.81 -15.82
N ALA A 55 -13.58 -1.69 -14.87
CA ALA A 55 -12.79 -0.49 -14.61
C ALA A 55 -11.50 -0.40 -15.45
N GLN A 56 -11.60 -0.60 -16.77
CA GLN A 56 -10.44 -0.56 -17.66
C GLN A 56 -9.75 0.81 -17.62
N GLY A 57 -8.47 0.81 -17.27
CA GLY A 57 -7.64 2.02 -17.17
C GLY A 57 -7.69 2.74 -15.82
N LEU A 58 -8.49 2.25 -14.86
CA LEU A 58 -8.63 2.83 -13.51
C LEU A 58 -8.09 1.92 -12.42
N GLU A 59 -7.59 0.74 -12.79
CA GLU A 59 -7.23 -0.32 -11.85
C GLU A 59 -6.17 0.15 -10.86
N ASN A 60 -5.18 0.93 -11.31
CA ASN A 60 -4.17 1.51 -10.43
C ASN A 60 -4.80 2.40 -9.36
N LEU A 61 -5.68 3.32 -9.78
CA LEU A 61 -6.29 4.32 -8.93
C LEU A 61 -7.24 3.67 -7.92
N LEU A 62 -8.10 2.76 -8.38
CA LEU A 62 -9.02 2.00 -7.54
C LEU A 62 -8.25 1.10 -6.55
N CYS A 63 -7.14 0.48 -6.97
CA CYS A 63 -6.33 -0.29 -6.05
C CYS A 63 -5.73 0.58 -4.93
N LYS A 64 -5.17 1.75 -5.28
CA LYS A 64 -4.60 2.67 -4.29
C LYS A 64 -5.68 3.20 -3.34
N ARG A 65 -6.85 3.58 -3.85
CA ARG A 65 -8.00 4.02 -3.03
C ARG A 65 -8.47 2.91 -2.08
N ALA A 66 -8.61 1.67 -2.56
CA ALA A 66 -8.96 0.53 -1.72
C ALA A 66 -7.90 0.24 -0.64
N MET A 67 -6.62 0.39 -0.96
CA MET A 67 -5.51 0.22 -0.02
C MET A 67 -5.53 1.30 1.08
N ILE A 68 -5.70 2.57 0.71
CA ILE A 68 -5.74 3.68 1.68
C ILE A 68 -6.98 3.56 2.58
N ARG A 69 -8.15 3.26 2.02
CA ARG A 69 -9.38 3.01 2.80
C ARG A 69 -9.19 1.85 3.79
N THR A 70 -8.58 0.75 3.34
CA THR A 70 -8.24 -0.38 4.22
C THR A 70 -7.26 0.05 5.32
N ALA A 71 -6.26 0.86 4.98
CA ALA A 71 -5.27 1.35 5.93
C ALA A 71 -5.90 2.25 6.99
N GLU A 72 -6.90 3.06 6.65
CA GLU A 72 -7.67 3.87 7.59
C GLU A 72 -8.45 2.99 8.59
N VAL A 73 -9.16 1.96 8.10
CA VAL A 73 -9.88 1.03 8.97
C VAL A 73 -8.91 0.33 9.94
N ILE A 74 -7.74 -0.09 9.44
CA ILE A 74 -6.70 -0.69 10.29
C ILE A 74 -6.13 0.35 11.27
N ALA A 75 -5.93 1.60 10.85
CA ALA A 75 -5.44 2.67 11.70
C ALA A 75 -6.39 2.90 12.89
N GLY A 76 -7.70 2.91 12.67
CA GLY A 76 -8.70 2.99 13.74
C GLY A 76 -8.58 1.86 14.77
N GLN A 77 -8.27 0.64 14.32
CA GLN A 77 -8.08 -0.52 15.21
C GLN A 77 -6.81 -0.45 16.06
N VAL A 78 -5.79 0.29 15.61
CA VAL A 78 -4.48 0.37 16.27
C VAL A 78 -4.20 1.74 16.91
N GLY A 79 -5.14 2.67 16.83
CA GLY A 79 -4.96 4.06 17.30
C GLY A 79 -3.99 4.87 16.45
N GLY A 80 -3.90 4.58 15.15
CA GLY A 80 -3.11 5.35 14.19
C GLY A 80 -3.75 6.70 13.87
N ALA A 81 -2.93 7.75 13.77
CA ALA A 81 -3.40 9.12 13.50
C ALA A 81 -3.09 9.62 12.08
N ALA A 82 -2.37 8.82 11.28
CA ALA A 82 -1.97 9.15 9.92
C ALA A 82 -1.62 7.88 9.15
N ILE A 83 -1.73 7.95 7.83
CA ILE A 83 -1.26 6.93 6.89
C ILE A 83 0.07 7.41 6.30
N VAL A 84 1.02 6.51 6.06
CA VAL A 84 2.29 6.85 5.40
C VAL A 84 2.32 6.16 4.05
N GLY A 85 2.32 6.95 2.98
CA GLY A 85 2.43 6.50 1.60
C GLY A 85 3.88 6.44 1.11
N ASP A 86 4.08 5.82 -0.04
CA ASP A 86 5.39 5.61 -0.68
C ASP A 86 5.52 6.39 -2.01
N GLU A 87 4.65 7.37 -2.24
CA GLU A 87 4.68 8.19 -3.45
C GLU A 87 5.96 9.01 -3.54
N ASP A 88 6.71 8.80 -4.62
CA ASP A 88 7.93 9.51 -4.99
C ASP A 88 7.71 10.34 -6.26
N LEU A 89 8.73 11.08 -6.71
CA LEU A 89 8.62 11.93 -7.91
C LEU A 89 8.25 11.15 -9.17
N GLU A 90 8.77 9.94 -9.35
CA GLU A 90 8.49 9.11 -10.53
C GLU A 90 7.01 8.69 -10.54
N LYS A 91 6.51 8.16 -9.41
CA LYS A 91 5.09 7.74 -9.29
C LYS A 91 4.12 8.91 -9.45
N ILE A 92 4.50 10.08 -8.93
CA ILE A 92 3.69 11.31 -9.09
C ILE A 92 3.68 11.75 -10.55
N ALA A 93 4.83 11.68 -11.25
CA ALA A 93 4.90 12.01 -12.66
C ALA A 93 4.10 11.03 -13.53
N GLU A 94 4.11 9.74 -13.20
CA GLU A 94 3.35 8.71 -13.92
C GLU A 94 1.84 8.83 -13.72
N GLY A 95 1.39 9.16 -12.50
CA GLY A 95 -0.03 9.26 -12.16
C GLY A 95 -0.65 10.65 -12.27
N GLY A 96 0.17 11.70 -12.37
CA GLY A 96 -0.25 13.10 -12.24
C GLY A 96 -0.45 13.53 -10.78
N VAL A 97 -0.21 14.82 -10.50
CA VAL A 97 -0.37 15.39 -9.14
C VAL A 97 -1.83 15.32 -8.67
N GLU A 98 -2.76 15.43 -9.60
CA GLU A 98 -4.19 15.28 -9.38
C GLU A 98 -4.57 13.92 -8.79
N SER A 99 -3.82 12.85 -9.11
CA SER A 99 -4.07 11.52 -8.56
C SER A 99 -3.90 11.48 -7.04
N LEU A 100 -3.06 12.35 -6.47
CA LEU A 100 -2.86 12.41 -5.02
C LEU A 100 -4.13 12.81 -4.30
N GLY A 101 -4.80 13.87 -4.78
CA GLY A 101 -6.08 14.30 -4.23
C GLY A 101 -7.19 13.26 -4.42
N VAL A 102 -7.18 12.58 -5.57
CA VAL A 102 -8.16 11.51 -5.84
C VAL A 102 -7.92 10.27 -4.98
N ILE A 103 -6.68 9.95 -4.64
CA ILE A 103 -6.36 8.85 -3.72
C ILE A 103 -6.73 9.24 -2.28
N ASP A 104 -6.37 10.47 -1.86
CA ASP A 104 -6.63 10.97 -0.51
C ASP A 104 -8.11 11.06 -0.18
N ASP A 105 -8.96 11.35 -1.17
CA ASP A 105 -10.42 11.35 -1.04
C ASP A 105 -11.00 10.02 -0.51
N ALA A 106 -10.25 8.91 -0.60
CA ALA A 106 -10.69 7.62 -0.09
C ALA A 106 -10.50 7.43 1.43
N CYS A 107 -9.91 8.41 2.15
CA CYS A 107 -9.78 8.40 3.61
C CYS A 107 -9.84 9.80 4.23
N GLU A 108 -10.19 9.86 5.51
CA GLU A 108 -10.21 11.09 6.31
C GLU A 108 -8.87 11.34 7.04
N LEU A 109 -8.10 10.27 7.30
CA LEU A 109 -6.79 10.40 7.94
C LEU A 109 -5.77 11.10 7.03
N PRO A 110 -4.87 11.94 7.60
CA PRO A 110 -3.81 12.56 6.82
C PRO A 110 -2.85 11.53 6.23
N VAL A 111 -2.57 11.65 4.93
CA VAL A 111 -1.60 10.81 4.19
C VAL A 111 -0.25 11.54 4.10
N LEU A 112 0.73 11.03 4.84
CA LEU A 112 2.10 11.54 4.86
C LEU A 112 2.90 10.93 3.70
N ARG A 113 3.56 11.78 2.91
CA ARG A 113 4.34 11.38 1.73
C ARG A 113 5.80 11.80 1.86
N PRO A 114 6.59 11.10 2.69
CA PRO A 114 7.98 11.48 2.96
C PRO A 114 8.89 11.43 1.72
N LEU A 115 8.48 10.77 0.64
CA LEU A 115 9.27 10.58 -0.58
C LEU A 115 8.83 11.51 -1.73
N ALA A 116 7.78 12.32 -1.58
CA ALA A 116 7.17 13.07 -2.70
C ALA A 116 8.11 14.05 -3.42
N GLY A 117 9.19 14.48 -2.75
CA GLY A 117 10.22 15.34 -3.33
C GLY A 117 11.52 14.62 -3.67
N MET A 118 11.53 13.28 -3.66
CA MET A 118 12.72 12.46 -3.85
C MET A 118 12.72 11.75 -5.20
N VAL A 119 13.89 11.72 -5.84
CA VAL A 119 14.15 10.85 -6.99
C VAL A 119 14.55 9.46 -6.51
N LYS A 120 14.36 8.45 -7.37
CA LYS A 120 14.62 7.04 -7.04
C LYS A 120 16.03 6.80 -6.54
N GLU A 121 17.05 7.39 -7.16
CA GLU A 121 18.45 7.18 -6.78
C GLU A 121 18.72 7.59 -5.33
N ASP A 122 18.05 8.64 -4.83
CA ASP A 122 18.24 9.11 -3.45
C ASP A 122 17.50 8.22 -2.45
N ILE A 123 16.33 7.70 -2.83
CA ILE A 123 15.60 6.70 -2.04
C ILE A 123 16.45 5.42 -1.93
N GLU A 124 17.03 4.96 -3.03
CA GLU A 124 17.89 3.78 -3.05
C GLU A 124 19.17 3.97 -2.21
N LYS A 125 19.80 5.16 -2.25
CA LYS A 125 20.93 5.49 -1.38
C LYS A 125 20.55 5.42 0.10
N ILE A 126 19.40 5.97 0.48
CA ILE A 126 18.91 5.89 1.86
C ILE A 126 18.64 4.44 2.24
N ALA A 127 17.93 3.70 1.40
CA ALA A 127 17.60 2.29 1.61
C ALA A 127 18.87 1.43 1.78
N ASN A 128 19.91 1.67 0.99
CA ASN A 128 21.21 1.02 1.11
C ASN A 128 21.89 1.39 2.42
N ARG A 129 21.90 2.68 2.79
CA ARG A 129 22.51 3.17 4.04
C ARG A 129 21.87 2.55 5.28
N ILE A 130 20.56 2.33 5.28
CA ILE A 130 19.85 1.67 6.39
C ILE A 130 19.78 0.14 6.23
N GLY A 131 20.44 -0.40 5.20
CA GLY A 131 20.56 -1.82 4.94
C GLY A 131 19.30 -2.51 4.46
N ILE A 132 18.23 -1.79 4.06
CA ILE A 132 16.95 -2.37 3.62
C ILE A 132 16.82 -2.56 2.12
N PHE A 133 17.67 -1.93 1.33
CA PHE A 133 17.64 -2.06 -0.13
C PHE A 133 17.74 -3.52 -0.57
N ASP A 134 16.92 -3.89 -1.55
CA ASP A 134 17.05 -5.14 -2.28
C ASP A 134 16.50 -4.92 -3.70
N PRO A 135 17.34 -5.07 -4.73
CA PRO A 135 16.98 -4.76 -6.12
C PRO A 135 15.93 -5.71 -6.70
N SER A 136 15.67 -6.87 -6.07
CA SER A 136 14.61 -7.80 -6.50
C SER A 136 13.20 -7.33 -6.13
N ALA A 137 13.08 -6.28 -5.30
CA ALA A 137 11.83 -5.70 -4.84
C ALA A 137 10.91 -5.18 -5.96
N HIS A 138 11.49 -4.79 -7.10
CA HIS A 138 10.76 -4.17 -8.22
C HIS A 138 9.74 -5.10 -8.91
N THR A 139 9.74 -6.39 -8.58
CA THR A 139 8.90 -7.42 -9.23
C THR A 139 7.55 -7.66 -8.52
N ALA A 140 7.24 -6.86 -7.50
CA ALA A 140 6.13 -7.09 -6.57
C ALA A 140 5.00 -6.05 -6.74
N ASN A 141 4.45 -5.90 -7.95
CA ASN A 141 3.41 -4.91 -8.17
C ASN A 141 2.06 -5.35 -7.58
N MET A 142 1.60 -4.57 -6.60
CA MET A 142 0.34 -4.73 -5.88
C MET A 142 -0.86 -4.11 -6.59
N CYS A 143 -0.58 -3.31 -7.60
CA CYS A 143 -1.50 -2.61 -8.47
C CYS A 143 -0.94 -2.70 -9.91
N PRO A 144 -1.78 -2.73 -10.95
CA PRO A 144 -1.32 -2.51 -12.32
C PRO A 144 -0.61 -1.14 -12.44
N PRO A 145 0.31 -0.94 -13.40
CA PRO A 145 0.88 0.39 -13.65
C PRO A 145 -0.25 1.39 -13.95
N PRO A 146 -0.05 2.69 -13.66
CA PRO A 146 -1.05 3.70 -14.01
C PRO A 146 -1.27 3.67 -15.52
N SER A 147 -2.54 3.56 -15.92
CA SER A 147 -2.96 3.88 -17.28
C SER A 147 -3.14 5.39 -17.39
N HIS A 148 -3.03 5.92 -18.62
CA HIS A 148 -3.14 7.36 -18.89
C HIS A 148 -4.34 7.99 -18.17
N PRO A 149 -4.20 9.23 -17.67
CA PRO A 149 -5.23 9.88 -16.86
C PRO A 149 -6.55 9.91 -17.62
N THR A 150 -7.48 9.08 -17.19
CA THR A 150 -8.88 9.17 -17.61
C THR A 150 -9.45 10.33 -16.81
N ALA A 151 -9.94 11.36 -17.49
CA ALA A 151 -10.53 12.55 -16.89
C ALA A 151 -11.91 12.24 -16.24
N LEU A 152 -11.97 11.19 -15.42
CA LEU A 152 -13.17 10.81 -14.69
C LEU A 152 -13.32 11.68 -13.46
N LYS A 153 -14.58 11.96 -13.15
CA LYS A 153 -14.93 12.73 -11.95
C LYS A 153 -14.84 11.82 -10.72
N LEU A 154 -14.61 12.43 -9.56
CA LEU A 154 -14.55 11.72 -8.28
C LEU A 154 -15.83 10.94 -8.00
N GLU A 155 -16.98 11.50 -8.37
CA GLU A 155 -18.29 10.88 -8.21
C GLU A 155 -18.39 9.57 -9.00
N GLU A 156 -17.92 9.55 -10.25
CA GLU A 156 -17.93 8.36 -11.10
C GLU A 156 -17.03 7.26 -10.53
N LEU A 157 -15.89 7.62 -9.94
CA LEU A 157 -15.01 6.67 -9.26
C LEU A 157 -15.70 6.05 -8.03
N ARG A 158 -16.41 6.85 -7.24
CA ARG A 158 -17.16 6.36 -6.07
C ARG A 158 -18.29 5.42 -6.49
N GLU A 159 -19.03 5.74 -7.56
CA GLU A 159 -20.06 4.86 -8.12
C GLU A 159 -19.49 3.51 -8.58
N ILE A 160 -18.30 3.52 -9.21
CA ILE A 160 -17.60 2.29 -9.60
C ILE A 160 -17.22 1.48 -8.35
N GLU A 161 -16.65 2.13 -7.31
CA GLU A 161 -16.28 1.46 -6.05
C GLU A 161 -17.48 0.82 -5.34
N GLU A 162 -18.61 1.52 -5.31
CA GLU A 162 -19.88 1.01 -4.79
C GLU A 162 -20.37 -0.20 -5.61
N GLY A 163 -20.36 -0.11 -6.94
CA GLY A 163 -20.74 -1.21 -7.82
C GLY A 163 -19.84 -2.45 -7.65
N LEU A 164 -18.55 -2.25 -7.36
CA LEU A 164 -17.59 -3.32 -7.06
C LEU A 164 -17.70 -3.86 -5.62
N ASN A 165 -18.51 -3.24 -4.76
CA ASN A 165 -18.68 -3.56 -3.34
C ASN A 165 -17.35 -3.60 -2.57
N ILE A 166 -16.46 -2.63 -2.82
CA ILE A 166 -15.11 -2.61 -2.23
C ILE A 166 -15.15 -2.64 -0.70
N ASP A 167 -16.04 -1.87 -0.07
CA ASP A 167 -16.12 -1.78 1.39
C ASP A 167 -16.50 -3.13 2.03
N ALA A 168 -17.49 -3.81 1.46
CA ALA A 168 -17.88 -5.15 1.91
C ALA A 168 -16.73 -6.18 1.74
N LEU A 169 -15.93 -6.04 0.67
CA LEU A 169 -14.75 -6.87 0.47
C LEU A 169 -13.68 -6.61 1.54
N ILE A 170 -13.43 -5.34 1.87
CA ILE A 170 -12.51 -4.93 2.94
C ILE A 170 -12.97 -5.54 4.27
N GLU A 171 -14.24 -5.32 4.66
CA GLU A 171 -14.80 -5.84 5.91
C GLU A 171 -14.67 -7.36 6.01
N SER A 172 -14.95 -8.09 4.92
CA SER A 172 -14.83 -9.55 4.89
C SER A 172 -13.38 -10.07 5.04
N ALA A 173 -12.40 -9.23 4.72
CA ALA A 173 -10.98 -9.54 4.74
C ALA A 173 -10.30 -9.17 6.07
N LEU A 174 -10.82 -8.19 6.82
CA LEU A 174 -10.25 -7.73 8.09
C LEU A 174 -10.02 -8.86 9.12
N PRO A 175 -10.97 -9.79 9.38
CA PRO A 175 -10.77 -10.87 10.36
C PRO A 175 -9.66 -11.86 9.96
N ARG A 176 -9.22 -11.83 8.70
CA ARG A 176 -8.21 -12.73 8.13
C ARG A 176 -6.81 -12.13 8.11
N ILE A 177 -6.64 -10.90 8.64
CA ILE A 177 -5.33 -10.28 8.79
C ILE A 177 -4.42 -11.19 9.61
N LYS A 178 -3.23 -11.50 9.08
CA LYS A 178 -2.20 -12.23 9.81
C LYS A 178 -1.21 -11.26 10.40
N ILE A 179 -0.89 -11.41 11.67
CA ILE A 179 0.11 -10.58 12.36
C ILE A 179 1.41 -11.38 12.51
N ILE A 180 2.50 -10.82 11.99
CA ILE A 180 3.85 -11.32 12.21
C ILE A 180 4.51 -10.39 13.23
N LYS A 181 4.68 -10.90 14.45
CA LYS A 181 5.39 -10.19 15.52
C LYS A 181 6.89 -10.28 15.27
N LEU A 182 7.54 -9.14 15.16
CA LEU A 182 8.97 -9.04 14.95
C LEU A 182 9.61 -8.47 16.21
N ARG A 183 10.64 -9.14 16.69
CA ARG A 183 11.43 -8.71 17.85
C ARG A 183 12.85 -8.48 17.39
N ARG A 184 13.49 -7.47 17.98
CA ARG A 184 14.93 -7.29 17.88
C ARG A 184 15.60 -8.56 18.39
N SER A 185 16.43 -9.20 17.56
CA SER A 185 17.32 -10.26 18.03
C SER A 185 18.32 -9.64 18.99
N ALA A 186 18.44 -10.19 20.19
CA ALA A 186 19.35 -9.71 21.23
C ALA A 186 20.85 -9.96 20.94
N TRP A 187 21.21 -10.28 19.69
CA TRP A 187 22.56 -10.67 19.28
C TRP A 187 23.03 -9.80 18.12
N THR A 188 23.43 -8.58 18.46
CA THR A 188 24.40 -7.71 17.77
C THR A 188 24.89 -6.71 18.78
#